data_AF-A0A399PD31-F1
#
_entry.id   AF-A0A399PD31-F1
#
_cell.length_a   1.000
_cell.length_b   1.000
_cell.length_c   1.000
_cell.angle_alpha   90.00
_cell.angle_beta   90.00
_cell.angle_gamma   90.00
#
_symmetry.space_group_name_H-M   'P 1'
#
loop_
_entity.id
_entity.type
_entity.pdbx_description
1 polymer ?
#
loop_
_entity_poly.entity_id
_entity_poly.type
_entity_poly.pdbx_seq_one_letter_code
_entity_poly.pdbx_strand_id
1 'polypeptide(L)'
;MIDAAFFARDAVEVAPALLGAILSRDSEEGRVSVRLTEVEAYRGVGEDPGSHAFRGKRARNATMFGPPARLYAYFTYGMHTCANIVCGPEGTSGGVLLRAGEVIEGAHLARSRRGAAVRDRDLAR
;
A
#
# COMPACT_ATOMS: atom_id res chain seq x y z
N MET A 1 -8.94 -3.80 13.80
CA MET A 1 -8.25 -2.77 12.99
C MET A 1 -6.79 -2.77 13.40
N ILE A 2 -5.86 -2.84 12.45
CA ILE A 2 -4.44 -2.66 12.75
C ILE A 2 -4.23 -1.17 13.05
N ASP A 3 -3.60 -0.85 14.19
CA ASP A 3 -3.40 0.53 14.62
C ASP A 3 -2.07 1.12 14.10
N ALA A 4 -1.86 2.41 14.35
CA ALA A 4 -0.66 3.11 13.91
C ALA A 4 0.62 2.59 14.59
N ALA A 5 0.53 2.01 15.78
CA ALA A 5 1.70 1.49 16.50
C ALA A 5 2.28 0.27 15.79
N PHE A 6 1.44 -0.55 15.15
CA PHE A 6 1.90 -1.65 14.28
C PHE A 6 2.80 -1.16 13.14
N PHE A 7 2.48 -0.01 12.54
CA PHE A 7 3.22 0.57 11.42
C PHE A 7 4.40 1.43 11.86
N ALA A 8 4.52 1.79 13.15
CA ALA A 8 5.62 2.58 13.69
C ALA A 8 6.96 1.80 13.80
N ARG A 9 7.13 0.72 13.04
CA ARG A 9 8.30 -0.18 13.01
C ARG A 9 9.01 -0.11 11.65
N ASP A 10 10.17 -0.76 11.52
CA ASP A 10 10.88 -0.87 10.23
C ASP A 10 9.97 -1.55 9.18
N ALA A 11 9.94 -1.01 7.96
CA ALA A 11 9.16 -1.56 6.85
C ALA A 11 9.49 -3.04 6.57
N VAL A 12 10.73 -3.46 6.81
CA VAL A 12 11.19 -4.85 6.66
C VAL A 12 10.55 -5.78 7.69
N GLU A 13 10.22 -5.28 8.88
CA GLU A 13 9.46 -6.03 9.88
C GLU A 13 7.95 -6.02 9.59
N VAL A 14 7.45 -4.87 9.14
CA VAL A 14 6.01 -4.66 8.87
C VAL A 14 5.53 -5.46 7.66
N ALA A 15 6.31 -5.49 6.58
CA ALA A 15 5.93 -6.14 5.32
C ALA A 15 5.50 -7.62 5.48
N PRO A 16 6.33 -8.53 6.03
CA PRO A 16 5.90 -9.92 6.21
C PRO A 16 4.70 -10.05 7.16
N ALA A 17 4.58 -9.19 8.16
CA ALA A 17 3.46 -9.19 9.09
C ALA A 17 2.13 -8.71 8.46
N LEU A 18 2.18 -8.05 7.30
CA LEU A 18 1.00 -7.65 6.53
C LEU A 18 0.48 -8.74 5.60
N LEU A 19 1.24 -9.80 5.32
CA LEU A 19 0.76 -10.90 4.50
C LEU A 19 -0.42 -11.60 5.19
N GLY A 20 -1.53 -11.73 4.47
CA GLY A 20 -2.79 -12.22 5.01
C GLY A 20 -3.66 -11.16 5.69
N ALA A 21 -3.15 -9.94 5.93
CA ALA A 21 -3.96 -8.84 6.45
C ALA A 21 -5.02 -8.40 5.43
N ILE A 22 -6.11 -7.82 5.91
CA ILE A 22 -7.25 -7.41 5.08
C ILE A 22 -7.26 -5.89 4.94
N LEU A 23 -7.18 -5.40 3.71
CA LEU A 23 -7.45 -4.02 3.34
C LEU A 23 -8.89 -3.90 2.86
N SER A 24 -9.71 -3.17 3.59
CA SER A 24 -11.11 -2.91 3.23
C SER A 24 -11.33 -1.45 2.87
N ARG A 25 -12.15 -1.22 1.85
CA ARG A 25 -12.65 0.11 1.48
C ARG A 25 -14.17 0.06 1.42
N ASP A 26 -14.80 0.87 2.26
CA ASP A 26 -16.22 1.19 2.18
C ASP A 26 -16.45 2.34 1.19
N SER A 27 -17.48 2.21 0.35
CA SER A 27 -18.00 3.30 -0.49
C SER A 27 -19.52 3.17 -0.62
N GLU A 28 -20.17 4.16 -1.22
CA GLU A 28 -21.63 4.17 -1.41
C GLU A 28 -22.11 2.96 -2.24
N GLU A 29 -21.28 2.46 -3.16
CA GLU A 29 -21.59 1.29 -3.98
C GLU A 29 -21.36 -0.05 -3.28
N GLY A 30 -20.76 -0.04 -2.08
CA GLY A 30 -20.50 -1.21 -1.26
C GLY A 30 -19.03 -1.39 -0.86
N ARG A 31 -18.80 -2.40 -0.03
CA ARG A 31 -17.46 -2.76 0.48
C ARG A 31 -16.69 -3.62 -0.50
N VAL A 32 -15.39 -3.34 -0.63
CA VAL A 32 -14.41 -4.27 -1.22
C VAL A 32 -13.35 -4.57 -0.18
N SER A 33 -13.08 -5.85 0.06
CA SER A 33 -12.03 -6.31 0.98
C SER A 33 -11.02 -7.17 0.23
N VAL A 34 -9.74 -6.84 0.38
CA VAL A 34 -8.61 -7.53 -0.26
C VAL A 34 -7.71 -8.10 0.83
N ARG A 35 -7.49 -9.42 0.80
CA ARG A 35 -6.46 -10.08 1.60
C ARG A 35 -5.12 -9.92 0.89
N LEU A 36 -4.14 -9.30 1.53
CA LEU A 36 -2.83 -9.03 0.96
C LEU A 36 -2.04 -10.34 0.78
N THR A 37 -1.50 -10.56 -0.42
CA THR A 37 -0.69 -11.75 -0.76
C THR A 37 0.72 -11.42 -1.21
N GLU A 38 0.96 -10.18 -1.63
CA GLU A 38 2.28 -9.72 -2.06
C GLU A 38 2.46 -8.25 -1.63
N VAL A 39 3.58 -7.99 -0.99
CA VAL A 39 3.98 -6.65 -0.55
C VAL A 39 5.49 -6.48 -0.71
N GLU A 40 5.96 -5.23 -0.76
CA GLU A 40 7.39 -4.92 -0.88
C GLU A 40 7.76 -3.82 0.11
N ALA A 41 8.81 -4.05 0.89
CA ALA A 41 9.32 -3.09 1.86
C ALA A 41 10.31 -2.13 1.19
N TYR A 42 10.19 -0.85 1.49
CA TYR A 42 11.16 0.17 1.15
C TYR A 42 11.70 0.84 2.42
N ARG A 43 13.02 0.92 2.52
CA ARG A 43 13.70 1.68 3.57
C ARG A 43 13.88 3.16 3.15
N GLY A 44 14.49 3.92 4.06
CA GLY A 44 14.47 5.36 4.03
C GLY A 44 15.61 6.03 3.27
N VAL A 45 15.83 7.29 3.65
CA VAL A 45 16.83 8.19 3.08
C VAL A 45 18.22 7.55 3.14
N GLY A 46 18.90 7.45 2.00
CA GLY A 46 20.27 6.94 1.92
C GLY A 46 20.44 5.42 2.08
N GLU A 47 19.39 4.69 2.47
CA GLU A 47 19.47 3.24 2.72
C GLU A 47 19.00 2.41 1.53
N ASP A 48 17.95 2.85 0.84
CA ASP A 48 17.28 2.08 -0.21
C ASP A 48 17.18 2.87 -1.52
N PRO A 49 18.04 2.59 -2.51
CA PRO A 49 18.01 3.25 -3.81
C PRO A 49 16.70 3.07 -4.59
N GLY A 50 15.90 2.04 -4.29
CA GLY A 50 14.59 1.81 -4.90
C GLY A 50 13.49 2.70 -4.31
N SER A 51 13.71 3.25 -3.12
CA SER A 51 12.72 4.08 -2.42
C SER A 51 12.59 5.48 -3.02
N HIS A 52 11.35 5.96 -3.13
CA HIS A 52 11.07 7.35 -3.47
C HIS A 52 11.65 8.36 -2.46
N ALA A 53 11.98 7.90 -1.25
CA ALA A 53 12.58 8.70 -0.19
C ALA A 53 14.11 8.67 -0.20
N PHE A 54 14.77 7.86 -1.04
CA PHE A 54 16.22 7.67 -1.04
C PHE A 54 17.02 8.98 -1.00
N ARG A 55 16.60 9.97 -1.82
CA ARG A 55 17.24 11.29 -1.94
C ARG A 55 16.64 12.35 -0.99
N GLY A 56 15.98 11.93 0.08
CA GLY A 56 15.33 12.81 1.03
C GLY A 56 13.93 13.29 0.64
N LYS A 57 13.38 14.15 1.49
CA LYS A 57 12.02 14.68 1.39
C LYS A 57 11.88 15.69 0.25
N ARG A 58 10.79 15.56 -0.51
CA ARG A 58 10.34 16.42 -1.60
C ARG A 58 8.82 16.58 -1.50
N ALA A 59 8.25 17.58 -2.15
CA ALA A 59 6.79 17.79 -2.15
C ALA A 59 6.01 16.51 -2.53
N ARG A 60 6.48 15.79 -3.56
CA ARG A 60 5.83 14.57 -4.08
C ARG A 60 5.87 13.33 -3.17
N ASN A 61 6.80 13.26 -2.21
CA ASN A 61 6.96 12.11 -1.31
C ASN A 61 6.75 12.51 0.16
N ALA A 62 6.27 13.72 0.42
CA ALA A 62 6.17 14.28 1.77
C ALA A 62 5.32 13.41 2.71
N THR A 63 4.33 12.68 2.18
CA THR A 63 3.52 11.71 2.93
C THR A 63 4.37 10.61 3.55
N MET A 64 5.42 10.13 2.87
CA MET A 64 6.32 9.09 3.38
C MET A 64 7.10 9.51 4.63
N PHE A 65 7.14 10.81 4.93
CA PHE A 65 7.80 11.37 6.11
C PHE A 65 6.82 11.78 7.22
N GLY A 66 5.53 11.50 7.03
CA GLY A 66 4.49 11.78 8.01
C GLY A 66 4.33 10.66 9.04
N PRO A 67 3.27 10.74 9.86
CA PRO A 67 2.89 9.67 10.79
C PRO A 67 2.74 8.29 10.11
N PRO A 68 3.04 7.20 10.83
CA PRO A 68 2.85 5.84 10.34
C PRO A 68 1.37 5.55 10.03
N ALA A 69 1.13 4.49 9.25
CA ALA A 69 -0.19 4.07 8.77
C ALA A 69 -0.86 5.01 7.75
N ARG A 70 -0.19 6.07 7.29
CA ARG A 70 -0.69 6.90 6.18
C ARG A 70 -0.55 6.17 4.85
N LEU A 71 -1.48 6.43 3.93
CA LEU A 71 -1.39 5.94 2.56
C LEU A 71 -0.62 6.94 1.69
N TYR A 72 0.53 6.51 1.17
CA TYR A 72 1.25 7.22 0.12
C TYR A 72 0.90 6.60 -1.24
N ALA A 73 -0.02 7.24 -1.94
CA ALA A 73 -0.40 6.89 -3.31
C ALA A 73 0.28 7.82 -4.32
N TYR A 74 0.81 7.26 -5.40
CA TYR A 74 1.40 8.04 -6.48
C TYR A 74 1.07 7.44 -7.85
N PHE A 75 1.00 8.31 -8.85
CA PHE A 75 0.74 7.93 -10.23
C PHE A 75 2.04 7.62 -10.96
N THR A 76 2.07 6.54 -11.73
CA THR A 76 3.23 6.06 -12.49
C THR A 76 2.83 5.66 -13.90
N TYR A 77 3.78 5.78 -14.83
CA TYR A 77 3.65 5.46 -16.25
C TYR A 77 2.42 6.05 -16.96
N GLY A 78 1.84 7.13 -16.44
CA GLY A 78 0.68 7.78 -17.05
C GLY A 78 -0.63 6.99 -16.96
N MET A 79 -0.67 5.86 -16.24
CA MET A 79 -1.85 4.98 -16.25
C MET A 79 -2.11 4.19 -14.96
N HIS A 80 -1.15 4.13 -14.02
CA HIS A 80 -1.26 3.29 -12.83
C HIS A 80 -1.03 4.07 -11.55
N THR A 81 -1.76 3.71 -10.50
CA THR A 81 -1.52 4.23 -9.15
C THR A 81 -0.90 3.13 -8.31
N CYS A 82 0.25 3.41 -7.70
CA CYS A 82 0.86 2.56 -6.68
C CYS A 82 0.52 3.11 -5.30
N ALA A 83 0.31 2.23 -4.32
CA ALA A 83 -0.09 2.61 -2.96
C ALA A 83 0.82 1.96 -1.93
N ASN A 84 1.38 2.78 -1.03
CA ASN A 84 2.26 2.35 0.05
C ASN A 84 1.65 2.72 1.39
N ILE A 85 1.85 1.89 2.40
CA ILE A 85 1.55 2.26 3.79
C ILE A 85 2.84 2.75 4.45
N VAL A 86 2.82 3.97 4.97
CA VAL A 86 3.96 4.61 5.63
C VAL A 86 4.32 3.87 6.91
N CYS A 87 5.61 3.57 7.07
CA CYS A 87 6.18 2.86 8.21
C CYS A 87 7.28 3.68 8.89
N GLY A 88 7.54 3.37 10.16
CA GLY A 88 8.51 4.06 11.00
C GLY A 88 7.97 5.30 11.70
N PRO A 89 8.76 5.91 12.59
CA PRO A 89 8.38 7.13 13.29
C PRO A 89 8.27 8.33 12.34
N GLU A 90 7.41 9.29 12.68
CA GLU A 90 7.26 10.54 11.91
C GLU A 90 8.61 11.26 11.74
N GLY A 91 8.82 11.85 10.56
CA GLY A 91 10.08 12.50 10.20
C GLY A 91 11.13 11.55 9.61
N THR A 92 11.00 10.23 9.83
CA THR A 92 11.73 9.21 9.07
C THR A 92 10.92 8.78 7.86
N SER A 93 11.54 8.03 6.94
CA SER A 93 10.83 7.49 5.79
C SER A 93 10.97 5.98 5.73
N GLY A 94 9.86 5.30 5.55
CA GLY A 94 9.78 3.88 5.24
C GLY A 94 8.38 3.59 4.71
N GLY A 95 8.22 2.50 3.99
CA GLY A 95 6.90 2.12 3.52
C GLY A 95 6.80 0.72 2.99
N VAL A 96 5.57 0.22 2.96
CA VAL A 96 5.24 -1.07 2.38
C VAL A 96 4.33 -0.85 1.17
N LEU A 97 4.82 -1.16 -0.02
CA LEU A 97 4.04 -1.17 -1.26
C LEU A 97 3.09 -2.36 -1.25
N LEU A 98 1.82 -2.09 -1.54
CA LEU A 98 0.80 -3.12 -1.73
C LEU A 98 0.86 -3.58 -3.19
N ARG A 99 1.32 -4.81 -3.43
CA ARG A 99 1.57 -5.32 -4.78
C ARG A 99 0.45 -6.20 -5.31
N ALA A 100 -0.03 -7.11 -4.48
CA ALA A 100 -1.13 -7.99 -4.85
C ALA A 100 -1.95 -8.47 -3.66
N GLY A 101 -3.15 -8.96 -3.96
CA GLY A 101 -4.01 -9.63 -3.01
C GLY A 101 -5.10 -10.46 -3.66
N GLU A 102 -5.95 -11.01 -2.80
CA GLU A 102 -7.15 -11.75 -3.17
C GLU A 102 -8.38 -10.95 -2.74
N VAL A 103 -9.31 -10.72 -3.65
CA VAL A 103 -10.60 -10.09 -3.31
C VAL A 103 -11.46 -11.11 -2.58
N ILE A 104 -11.67 -10.90 -1.28
CA ILE A 104 -12.45 -11.80 -0.40
C ILE A 104 -13.89 -11.30 -0.17
N GLU A 105 -14.17 -10.05 -0.55
CA GLU A 105 -15.49 -9.44 -0.44
C GLU A 105 -15.66 -8.39 -1.55
N GLY A 106 -16.85 -8.30 -2.15
CA GLY A 106 -17.14 -7.29 -3.17
C GLY A 106 -16.57 -7.59 -4.56
N ALA A 107 -16.38 -8.86 -4.94
CA ALA A 107 -15.79 -9.25 -6.23
C ALA A 107 -16.49 -8.65 -7.46
N HIS A 108 -17.83 -8.56 -7.45
CA HIS A 108 -18.59 -7.93 -8.53
C HIS A 108 -18.25 -6.44 -8.67
N LEU A 109 -18.16 -5.71 -7.55
CA LEU A 109 -17.79 -4.29 -7.52
C LEU A 109 -16.31 -4.06 -7.89
N ALA A 110 -15.41 -4.96 -7.45
CA ALA A 110 -14.02 -4.92 -7.88
C ALA A 110 -13.89 -5.07 -9.40
N ARG A 111 -14.67 -5.99 -10.00
CA ARG A 111 -14.69 -6.21 -11.45
C ARG A 111 -15.29 -5.05 -12.23
N SER A 112 -16.36 -4.44 -11.75
CA SER A 112 -16.94 -3.28 -12.45
C SER A 112 -15.93 -2.11 -12.53
N ARG A 113 -15.03 -1.99 -11.55
CA ARG A 113 -13.92 -1.02 -11.54
C ARG A 113 -12.73 -1.43 -12.42
N ARG A 114 -12.42 -2.72 -12.53
CA ARG A 114 -11.26 -3.26 -13.27
C ARG A 114 -11.56 -3.56 -14.75
N GLY A 115 -12.82 -3.79 -15.09
CA GLY A 115 -13.28 -4.18 -16.43
C GLY A 115 -13.67 -5.67 -16.53
N ALA A 116 -14.66 -5.96 -17.38
CA ALA A 116 -15.27 -7.29 -17.50
C ALA A 116 -14.31 -8.40 -17.97
N ALA A 117 -13.25 -8.05 -18.69
CA ALA A 117 -12.26 -9.00 -19.20
C ALA A 117 -11.25 -9.49 -18.13
N VAL A 118 -11.18 -8.82 -16.97
CA VAL A 118 -10.26 -9.21 -15.90
C VAL A 118 -10.77 -10.47 -15.21
N ARG A 119 -9.92 -11.48 -15.11
CA ARG A 119 -10.23 -12.73 -14.40
C ARG A 119 -10.24 -12.48 -12.89
N ASP A 120 -11.01 -13.28 -12.17
CA ASP A 120 -11.22 -13.16 -10.72
C ASP A 120 -9.91 -13.13 -9.94
N ARG A 121 -9.00 -14.05 -10.29
CA ARG A 121 -7.68 -14.17 -9.69
C ARG A 121 -6.75 -12.95 -9.93
N ASP A 122 -7.08 -12.11 -10.90
CA ASP A 122 -6.29 -10.95 -11.30
C ASP A 122 -6.96 -9.62 -10.88
N LEU A 123 -8.10 -9.65 -10.17
CA LEU A 123 -8.82 -8.43 -9.73
C LEU A 123 -8.02 -7.55 -8.78
N ALA A 124 -7.09 -8.14 -8.02
CA ALA A 124 -6.18 -7.46 -7.11
C ALA A 124 -4.71 -7.79 -7.41
N ARG A 125 -4.40 -8.01 -8.69
CA ARG A 125 -3.04 -8.11 -9.23
C ARG A 125 -2.68 -6.87 -10.04
#